data_AF-A0A6B3P2T2-F1
#
_entry.id   AF-A0A6B3P2T2-F1
#
_cell.length_a   1.000
_cell.length_b   1.000
_cell.length_c   1.000
_cell.angle_alpha   90.00
_cell.angle_beta   90.00
_cell.angle_gamma   90.00
#
_symmetry.space_group_name_H-M   'P 1'
#
loop_
_entity.id
_entity.type
_entity.pdbx_description
1 polymer ?
#
loop_
_entity_poly.entity_id
_entity_poly.type
_entity_poly.pdbx_seq_one_letter_code
_entity_poly.pdbx_strand_id
1 'polypeptide(L)'
;MRASSSGELFTVQKGAAKVLYAILVTTLLLFWLNQNSISLYCQQKYHQSCELPLIGQSPAWRLGGNLTQALGDARSTFIDSLERQTLLAQADAVPTVELPPNLPVVTVDVAHPL
;
A
#
# COMPACT_ATOMS: atom_id res chain seq x y z
N MET A 1 21.81 -42.91 -37.15
CA MET A 1 21.39 -41.53 -36.78
C MET A 1 20.27 -41.61 -35.75
N ARG A 2 20.56 -41.56 -34.44
CA ARG A 2 19.53 -41.60 -33.36
C ARG A 2 19.91 -40.84 -32.08
N ALA A 3 21.12 -40.26 -32.01
CA ALA A 3 21.59 -39.48 -30.87
C ALA A 3 21.08 -38.03 -30.84
N SER A 4 20.64 -37.47 -31.97
CA SER A 4 20.16 -36.07 -32.07
C SER A 4 18.83 -35.85 -31.33
N SER A 5 17.94 -36.86 -31.33
CA SER A 5 16.61 -36.76 -30.72
C SER A 5 16.63 -36.68 -29.20
N SER A 6 17.55 -37.40 -28.54
CA SER A 6 17.60 -37.43 -27.07
C SER A 6 18.17 -36.15 -26.45
N GLY A 7 19.14 -35.51 -27.12
CA GLY A 7 19.72 -34.24 -26.66
C GLY A 7 18.78 -33.05 -26.79
N GLU A 8 18.01 -32.98 -27.88
CA GLU A 8 16.97 -31.97 -28.06
C GLU A 8 15.83 -32.15 -27.06
N LEU A 9 15.37 -33.39 -26.84
CA LEU A 9 14.34 -33.69 -25.85
C LEU A 9 14.77 -33.29 -24.43
N PHE A 10 16.03 -33.57 -24.06
CA PHE A 10 16.58 -33.20 -22.76
C PHE A 10 16.66 -31.67 -22.57
N THR A 11 17.01 -30.94 -23.63
CA THR A 11 17.07 -29.47 -23.60
C THR A 11 15.67 -28.86 -23.44
N VAL A 12 14.69 -29.38 -24.17
CA VAL A 12 13.28 -28.97 -24.05
C VAL A 12 12.73 -29.30 -22.67
N GLN A 13 12.99 -30.51 -22.15
CA GLN A 13 12.56 -30.91 -20.80
C GLN A 13 13.19 -30.04 -19.71
N LYS A 14 14.48 -29.71 -19.84
CA LYS A 14 15.17 -28.78 -18.94
C LYS A 14 14.56 -27.37 -19.00
N GLY A 15 14.23 -26.89 -20.20
CA GLY A 15 13.53 -25.62 -20.39
C GLY A 15 12.16 -25.61 -19.74
N ALA A 16 11.36 -26.66 -19.97
CA ALA A 16 10.04 -26.84 -19.38
C ALA A 16 10.10 -26.92 -17.84
N ALA A 17 11.06 -27.66 -17.28
CA ALA A 17 11.27 -27.76 -15.84
C ALA A 17 11.62 -26.40 -15.22
N LYS A 18 12.46 -25.60 -15.89
CA LYS A 18 12.80 -24.25 -15.44
C LYS A 18 11.57 -23.33 -15.43
N VAL A 19 10.75 -23.39 -16.46
CA VAL A 19 9.51 -22.59 -16.54
C VAL A 19 8.52 -23.04 -15.46
N LEU A 20 8.32 -24.34 -15.30
CA LEU A 20 7.47 -24.90 -14.26
C LEU A 20 7.95 -24.45 -12.86
N TYR A 21 9.25 -24.51 -12.61
CA TYR A 21 9.84 -24.04 -11.37
C TYR A 21 9.57 -22.55 -11.14
N ALA A 22 9.76 -21.70 -12.15
CA ALA A 22 9.48 -20.28 -12.05
C ALA A 22 8.00 -20.01 -11.76
N ILE A 23 7.08 -20.74 -12.40
CA ILE A 23 5.64 -20.63 -12.14
C ILE A 23 5.35 -21.01 -10.69
N LEU A 24 5.82 -22.18 -10.23
CA LEU A 24 5.58 -22.64 -8.86
C LEU A 24 6.10 -21.65 -7.81
N VAL A 25 7.33 -21.18 -7.97
CA VAL A 25 7.93 -20.19 -7.06
C VAL A 25 7.14 -18.89 -7.08
N THR A 26 6.77 -18.40 -8.26
CA THR A 26 6.01 -17.15 -8.38
C THR A 26 4.62 -17.28 -7.76
N THR A 27 3.92 -18.39 -8.01
CA THR A 27 2.61 -18.67 -7.40
C THR A 27 2.71 -18.73 -5.88
N LEU A 28 3.73 -19.41 -5.33
CA LEU A 28 3.96 -19.46 -3.89
C LEU A 28 4.26 -18.09 -3.30
N LEU A 29 5.10 -17.28 -3.97
CA LEU A 29 5.40 -15.91 -3.53
C LEU A 29 4.17 -15.02 -3.56
N LEU A 30 3.36 -15.10 -4.62
CA LEU A 30 2.13 -14.34 -4.72
C LEU A 30 1.15 -14.74 -3.62
N PHE A 31 0.98 -16.03 -3.38
CA PHE A 31 0.13 -16.54 -2.31
C PHE A 31 0.63 -16.08 -0.92
N TRP A 32 1.94 -16.11 -0.72
CA TRP A 32 2.58 -15.64 0.50
C TRP A 32 2.48 -14.11 0.70
N LEU A 33 2.59 -13.29 -0.33
CA LEU A 33 2.43 -11.83 -0.21
C LEU A 33 0.96 -11.39 -0.11
N ASN A 34 0.04 -12.10 -0.77
CA ASN A 34 -1.37 -11.72 -0.89
C ASN A 34 -2.29 -12.34 0.18
N GLN A 35 -1.74 -12.67 1.36
CA GLN A 35 -2.51 -13.29 2.46
C GLN A 35 -3.75 -12.47 2.85
N ASN A 36 -3.60 -11.16 3.04
CA ASN A 36 -4.70 -10.29 3.45
C ASN A 36 -5.80 -10.22 2.39
N SER A 37 -5.42 -10.13 1.11
CA SER A 37 -6.36 -10.12 -0.02
C SER A 37 -7.22 -11.40 -0.04
N ILE A 38 -6.60 -12.55 0.19
CA ILE A 38 -7.29 -13.85 0.24
C ILE A 38 -8.22 -13.92 1.44
N SER A 39 -7.77 -13.46 2.61
CA SER A 39 -8.60 -13.42 3.82
C SER A 39 -9.84 -12.55 3.62
N LEU A 40 -9.67 -11.35 3.06
CA LEU A 40 -10.79 -10.44 2.78
C LEU A 40 -11.77 -11.03 1.77
N TYR A 41 -11.26 -11.64 0.69
CA TYR A 41 -12.11 -12.34 -0.28
C TYR A 41 -12.98 -13.40 0.40
N CYS A 42 -12.37 -14.21 1.26
CA CYS A 42 -13.11 -15.25 1.96
C CYS A 42 -14.12 -14.71 2.97
N GLN A 43 -13.77 -13.66 3.71
CA GLN A 43 -14.70 -13.01 4.63
C GLN A 43 -15.91 -12.43 3.87
N GLN A 44 -15.70 -11.83 2.71
CA GLN A 44 -16.78 -11.26 1.89
C GLN A 44 -17.62 -12.33 1.20
N LYS A 45 -16.99 -13.40 0.70
CA LYS A 45 -17.68 -14.42 -0.11
C LYS A 45 -18.30 -15.54 0.71
N TYR A 46 -17.63 -15.97 1.77
CA TYR A 46 -18.00 -17.15 2.57
C TYR A 46 -18.36 -16.78 4.02
N HIS A 47 -18.27 -15.50 4.42
CA HIS A 47 -18.48 -15.04 5.80
C HIS A 47 -17.59 -15.77 6.82
N GLN A 48 -16.42 -16.24 6.37
CA GLN A 48 -15.48 -17.02 7.16
C GLN A 48 -14.04 -16.57 6.88
N SER A 49 -13.16 -16.76 7.87
CA SER A 49 -11.73 -16.59 7.72
C SER A 49 -11.12 -17.79 6.97
N CYS A 50 -10.37 -17.53 5.90
CA CYS A 50 -9.58 -18.55 5.18
C CYS A 50 -8.18 -18.72 5.76
N GLU A 51 -8.08 -18.80 7.08
CA GLU A 51 -6.78 -19.06 7.70
C GLU A 51 -6.35 -20.49 7.43
N LEU A 52 -5.12 -20.65 6.95
CA LEU A 52 -4.53 -21.97 6.73
C LEU A 52 -4.20 -22.58 8.09
N PRO A 53 -4.81 -23.72 8.47
CA PRO A 53 -4.48 -24.38 9.72
C PRO A 53 -2.98 -24.76 9.73
N LEU A 54 -2.35 -24.69 10.91
CA LEU A 54 -0.93 -24.97 11.17
C LEU A 54 0.06 -23.91 10.65
N ILE A 55 -0.03 -23.50 9.39
CA ILE A 55 0.94 -22.55 8.80
C ILE A 55 0.56 -21.09 9.03
N GLY A 56 -0.73 -20.79 9.16
CA GLY A 56 -1.25 -19.43 9.36
C GLY A 56 -0.67 -18.70 10.56
N GLN A 57 -0.36 -19.46 11.63
CA GLN A 57 0.20 -18.92 12.87
C GLN A 57 1.73 -18.81 12.86
N SER A 58 2.40 -19.36 11.84
CA SER A 58 3.86 -19.33 11.80
C SER A 58 4.38 -17.91 11.51
N PRO A 59 5.48 -17.47 12.16
CA PRO A 59 6.03 -16.14 11.92
C PRO A 59 6.48 -15.92 10.46
N ALA A 60 7.06 -16.95 9.84
CA ALA A 60 7.49 -16.89 8.45
C ALA A 60 6.31 -16.71 7.49
N TRP A 61 5.16 -17.33 7.78
CA TRP A 61 3.94 -17.07 7.04
C TRP A 61 3.47 -15.63 7.28
N ARG A 62 3.23 -15.23 8.53
CA ARG A 62 2.72 -13.88 8.86
C ARG A 62 3.58 -12.72 8.31
N LEU A 63 4.89 -12.93 8.18
CA LEU A 63 5.80 -11.94 7.58
C LEU A 63 5.32 -11.47 6.20
N GLY A 64 4.75 -12.36 5.37
CA GLY A 64 4.31 -12.00 4.02
C GLY A 64 3.17 -10.97 4.02
N GLY A 65 2.12 -11.21 4.82
CA GLY A 65 1.04 -10.25 5.02
C GLY A 65 1.52 -8.94 5.65
N ASN A 66 2.37 -9.03 6.66
CA ASN A 66 2.94 -7.85 7.33
C ASN A 66 3.78 -6.99 6.38
N LEU A 67 4.56 -7.59 5.48
CA LEU A 67 5.38 -6.87 4.51
C LEU A 67 4.51 -6.09 3.52
N THR A 68 3.47 -6.73 2.98
CA THR A 68 2.52 -6.07 2.07
C THR A 68 1.80 -4.92 2.77
N GLN A 69 1.39 -5.10 4.02
CA GLN A 69 0.76 -4.05 4.82
C GLN A 69 1.72 -2.89 5.07
N ALA A 70 2.94 -3.16 5.53
CA ALA A 70 3.94 -2.13 5.79
C ALA A 70 4.30 -1.34 4.52
N LEU A 71 4.35 -2.00 3.36
CA LEU A 71 4.57 -1.31 2.08
C LEU A 71 3.38 -0.41 1.72
N GLY A 72 2.15 -0.85 1.98
CA GLY A 72 0.94 -0.03 1.84
C GLY A 72 0.96 1.21 2.73
N ASP A 73 1.32 1.02 4.01
CA ASP A 73 1.39 2.09 5.01
C ASP A 73 2.52 3.09 4.71
N ALA A 74 3.66 2.60 4.25
CA ALA A 74 4.77 3.45 3.82
C ALA A 74 4.39 4.28 2.59
N ARG A 75 3.70 3.66 1.61
CA ARG A 75 3.20 4.35 0.43
C ARG A 75 2.20 5.45 0.80
N SER A 76 1.21 5.15 1.63
CA SER A 76 0.18 6.14 2.01
C SER A 76 0.81 7.31 2.77
N THR A 77 1.70 7.02 3.73
CA THR A 77 2.45 8.03 4.49
C THR A 77 3.30 8.90 3.59
N PHE A 78 3.98 8.31 2.60
CA PHE A 78 4.78 9.05 1.64
C PHE A 78 3.92 10.02 0.81
N ILE A 79 2.78 9.56 0.28
CA ILE A 79 1.88 10.43 -0.49
C ILE A 79 1.32 11.57 0.37
N ASP A 80 0.90 11.28 1.61
CA ASP A 80 0.44 12.30 2.56
C ASP A 80 1.54 13.36 2.82
N SER A 81 2.79 12.92 2.93
CA SER A 81 3.92 13.85 3.12
C SER A 81 4.12 14.80 1.94
N LEU A 82 3.89 14.32 0.71
CA LEU A 82 3.98 15.14 -0.50
C LEU A 82 2.83 16.13 -0.57
N GLU A 83 1.61 15.69 -0.30
CA GLU A 83 0.43 16.57 -0.26
C GLU A 83 0.58 17.67 0.80
N ARG A 84 1.10 17.33 1.99
CA ARG A 84 1.39 18.32 3.02
C ARG A 84 2.41 19.36 2.56
N GLN A 85 3.47 18.95 1.87
CA GLN A 85 4.46 19.87 1.33
C GLN A 85 3.86 20.81 0.28
N THR A 86 2.98 20.30 -0.60
CA THR A 86 2.34 21.15 -1.62
C THR A 86 1.38 22.16 -0.98
N LEU A 87 0.67 21.79 0.08
CA LEU A 87 -0.21 22.70 0.83
C LEU A 87 0.59 23.80 1.54
N LEU A 88 1.72 23.45 2.16
CA LEU A 88 2.60 24.43 2.81
C LEU A 88 3.18 25.43 1.80
N ALA A 89 3.65 24.94 0.63
CA ALA A 89 4.18 25.81 -0.42
C ALA A 89 3.12 26.76 -0.99
N GLN A 90 1.85 26.33 -1.06
CA GLN A 90 0.74 27.19 -1.45
C GLN A 90 0.40 28.24 -0.39
N ALA A 91 0.48 27.87 0.90
CA ALA A 91 0.24 28.79 2.01
C ALA A 91 1.30 29.92 2.05
N ASP A 92 2.57 29.59 1.83
CA ASP A 92 3.66 30.57 1.73
C ASP A 92 3.54 31.49 0.51
N ALA A 93 2.83 31.06 -0.53
CA ALA A 93 2.58 31.85 -1.73
C ALA A 93 1.37 32.79 -1.61
N VAL A 94 0.58 32.70 -0.53
CA VAL A 94 -0.52 33.64 -0.28
C VAL A 94 0.09 34.99 0.11
N PRO A 95 -0.17 36.08 -0.65
CA PRO A 95 0.34 37.40 -0.29
C PRO A 95 -0.19 37.79 1.08
N THR A 96 0.71 38.24 1.96
CA THR A 96 0.36 38.84 3.25
C THR A 96 -0.57 40.02 2.99
N VAL A 97 -1.85 39.86 3.28
CA VAL A 97 -2.82 40.96 3.28
C VAL A 97 -2.47 41.84 4.47
N GLU A 98 -1.88 43.01 4.20
CA GLU A 98 -1.77 44.07 5.20
C GLU A 98 -3.18 44.46 5.61
N LEU A 99 -3.57 44.10 6.83
CA LEU A 99 -4.83 44.57 7.38
C LEU A 99 -4.73 46.10 7.52
N PRO A 100 -5.76 46.85 7.08
CA PRO A 100 -5.80 48.28 7.34
C PRO A 100 -5.68 48.51 8.85
N PRO A 101 -5.02 49.61 9.26
CA PRO A 101 -4.79 49.91 10.67
C PRO A 101 -6.10 49.87 11.43
N ASN A 102 -6.07 49.23 12.59
CA ASN A 102 -7.20 49.03 13.48
C ASN A 102 -7.94 50.37 13.63
N LEU A 103 -9.16 50.47 13.10
CA LEU A 103 -9.95 51.68 13.29
C LEU A 103 -10.17 51.86 14.79
N PRO A 104 -10.05 53.09 15.31
CA PRO A 104 -10.27 53.36 16.72
C PRO A 104 -11.67 52.86 17.10
N VAL A 105 -11.73 51.97 18.09
CA VAL A 105 -13.00 51.50 18.65
C VAL A 105 -13.67 52.71 19.29
N VAL A 106 -14.72 53.22 18.63
CA VAL A 106 -15.59 54.24 19.21
C VAL A 106 -16.43 53.55 20.29
N THR A 107 -16.02 53.69 21.54
CA THR A 107 -16.82 53.26 22.69
C THR A 107 -17.99 54.23 22.83
N VAL A 108 -19.20 53.79 22.48
CA VAL A 108 -20.42 54.55 22.75
C VAL A 108 -20.75 54.36 24.23
N ASP A 109 -20.68 55.46 25.00
CA ASP A 109 -21.12 55.48 26.39
C ASP A 109 -22.66 55.51 26.41
N VAL A 110 -23.25 54.38 26.81
CA VAL A 110 -24.71 54.18 26.85
C VAL A 110 -25.33 54.78 28.13
N ALA A 111 -24.53 55.39 29.01
CA ALA A 111 -25.01 55.89 30.31
C ALA A 111 -25.62 57.29 30.27
N HIS A 112 -25.64 57.98 29.12
CA HIS A 112 -26.27 59.31 28.97
C HIS A 112 -27.30 59.34 27.83
N PRO A 113 -28.58 59.02 28.10
CA PRO A 113 -29.67 59.31 27.18
C PRO A 113 -29.96 60.82 27.13
N LEU A 114 -30.10 61.35 25.91
CA LEU A 114 -30.61 62.70 25.61
C LEU A 114 -32.09 62.83 25.99
#